data_AF-A0A4V5TQY6-F1
#
_entry.id   AF-A0A4V5TQY6-F1
#
_cell.length_a   1.000
_cell.length_b   1.000
_cell.length_c   1.000
_cell.angle_alpha   90.00
_cell.angle_beta   90.00
_cell.angle_gamma   90.00
#
_symmetry.space_group_name_H-M   'P 1'
#
loop_
_entity.id
_entity.type
_entity.pdbx_description
1 polymer ?
#
loop_
_entity_poly.entity_id
_entity_poly.type
_entity_poly.pdbx_seq_one_letter_code
_entity_poly.pdbx_strand_id
1 'polypeptide(L)' 'MNSATNQSTSKTQTTQGQGELKRGLKSRHLTMISLGGTIGTGLFLASGGVIHSAGPGGALVAYAA' A
#
# COMPACT_ATOMS: atom_id res chain seq x y z
N MET A 1 23.78 26.09 21.90
CA MET A 1 23.09 24.78 21.79
C MET A 1 21.66 25.03 21.33
N ASN A 2 21.42 25.06 20.02
CA ASN A 2 20.09 25.29 19.42
C ASN A 2 19.89 24.25 18.31
N SER A 3 18.69 23.64 18.31
CA SER A 3 18.04 22.82 17.27
C SER A 3 17.08 21.89 18.05
N ALA A 4 15.81 22.19 18.33
CA ALA A 4 14.76 22.63 17.40
C ALA A 4 14.71 21.80 16.11
N THR A 5 14.27 20.53 16.20
CA THR A 5 13.60 19.84 15.09
C THR A 5 12.45 19.02 15.62
N ASN A 6 11.34 19.73 15.69
CA ASN A 6 9.98 19.30 15.92
C ASN A 6 9.40 18.66 14.63
N GLN A 7 8.42 17.76 14.79
CA GLN A 7 7.43 17.32 13.80
C GLN A 7 7.89 16.44 12.63
N SER A 8 7.31 15.26 12.54
CA SER A 8 6.28 14.95 11.51
C SER A 8 6.10 13.44 11.37
N THR A 9 5.22 12.85 12.18
CA THR A 9 4.52 11.63 11.77
C THR A 9 3.03 11.83 11.96
N SER A 10 2.56 12.98 11.47
CA SER A 10 1.17 13.22 11.12
C SER A 10 0.91 12.55 9.78
N LYS A 11 0.24 11.39 9.78
CA LYS A 11 -0.58 11.00 8.63
C LYS A 11 -1.83 10.25 9.10
N THR A 12 -2.65 10.95 9.89
CA THR A 12 -4.10 10.83 9.76
C THR A 12 -4.47 11.34 8.37
N GLN A 13 -4.75 10.45 7.43
CA GLN A 13 -5.36 10.81 6.15
C GLN A 13 -6.66 10.03 5.97
N THR A 14 -7.59 10.25 6.89
CA THR A 14 -9.02 10.03 6.66
C THR A 14 -9.60 11.29 6.03
N THR A 15 -9.33 11.53 4.74
CA THR A 15 -10.13 12.48 3.99
C THR A 15 -11.47 11.80 3.70
N GLN A 16 -12.41 11.99 4.63
CA GLN A 16 -13.83 11.70 4.42
C GLN A 16 -14.36 12.67 3.37
N GLY A 17 -14.15 12.33 2.10
CA GLY A 17 -14.94 12.89 1.02
C GLY A 17 -16.35 12.33 1.15
N GLN A 18 -17.22 13.07 1.81
CA GLN A 18 -18.67 12.86 1.85
C GLN A 18 -19.26 13.15 0.46
N GLY A 19 -18.83 12.40 -0.55
CA GLY A 19 -19.69 12.14 -1.71
C GLY A 19 -20.71 11.13 -1.23
N GLU A 20 -21.99 11.38 -1.46
CA GLU A 20 -23.03 10.38 -1.26
C GLU A 20 -22.77 9.22 -2.24
N LEU A 21 -21.86 8.31 -1.89
CA LEU A 21 -21.65 7.09 -2.66
C LEU A 21 -23.00 6.37 -2.66
N LYS A 22 -23.64 6.28 -3.84
CA LYS A 22 -24.80 5.39 -4.01
C LYS A 22 -24.41 4.04 -3.45
N ARG A 23 -25.03 3.65 -2.34
CA ARG A 23 -24.69 2.47 -1.55
C ARG A 23 -25.18 1.20 -2.26
N GLY A 24 -24.74 1.02 -3.51
CA GLY A 24 -25.01 -0.14 -4.36
C GLY A 24 -23.81 -1.08 -4.48
N LEU A 25 -22.62 -0.65 -4.02
CA LEU A 25 -21.45 -1.52 -3.93
C LEU A 25 -21.58 -2.40 -2.69
N LYS A 26 -21.93 -3.67 -2.94
CA LYS A 26 -21.94 -4.73 -1.94
C LYS A 26 -20.51 -4.98 -1.45
N SER A 27 -20.37 -5.48 -0.21
CA SER A 27 -19.08 -5.81 0.41
C SER A 27 -18.13 -6.58 -0.52
N ARG A 28 -18.66 -7.55 -1.28
CA ARG A 28 -17.92 -8.33 -2.29
C ARG A 28 -17.23 -7.48 -3.36
N HIS A 29 -17.86 -6.40 -3.84
CA HIS A 29 -17.25 -5.54 -4.86
C HIS A 29 -16.11 -4.72 -4.27
N LEU A 30 -16.26 -4.25 -3.02
CA LEU A 30 -15.17 -3.55 -2.32
C LEU A 30 -13.97 -4.47 -2.11
N THR A 31 -14.20 -5.74 -1.77
CA THR A 31 -13.13 -6.75 -1.66
C THR A 31 -12.46 -7.01 -3.02
N MET A 32 -13.22 -7.09 -4.11
CA MET A 32 -12.64 -7.26 -5.45
C MET A 32 -11.84 -6.04 -5.91
N ILE A 33 -12.29 -4.82 -5.56
CA ILE A 33 -11.58 -3.57 -5.87
C ILE A 33 -10.25 -3.51 -5.10
N SER A 34 -10.26 -3.86 -3.81
CA SER A 34 -9.04 -3.84 -3.01
C SER A 34 -8.06 -4.92 -3.47
N LEU A 35 -8.53 -6.14 -3.75
CA LEU A 35 -7.71 -7.21 -4.30
C LEU A 35 -7.15 -6.84 -5.67
N GLY A 36 -7.93 -6.21 -6.55
CA GLY A 36 -7.47 -5.77 -7.86
C GLY A 36 -6.34 -4.74 -7.77
N GLY A 37 -6.44 -3.78 -6.84
CA GLY A 37 -5.40 -2.76 -6.63
C GLY A 37 -4.12 -3.33 -6.01
N THR A 38 -4.22 -4.25 -5.05
CA THR A 38 -3.05 -4.84 -4.38
C THR A 38 -2.37 -5.91 -5.24
N ILE A 39 -3.11 -6.78 -5.93
CA ILE A 39 -2.55 -7.80 -6.83
C ILE A 39 -1.98 -7.16 -8.10
N GLY A 40 -2.59 -6.05 -8.57
CA GLY A 40 -2.11 -5.28 -9.71
C GLY A 40 -0.82 -4.51 -9.39
N THR A 41 -0.91 -3.18 -9.30
CA THR A 41 0.27 -2.33 -9.10
C THR A 41 0.88 -2.47 -7.71
N GLY A 42 0.08 -2.83 -6.69
CA GLY A 42 0.53 -2.93 -5.30
C GLY A 42 1.63 -3.97 -5.09
N LEU A 43 1.46 -5.20 -5.60
CA LEU A 43 2.40 -6.29 -5.46
C LEU A 43 3.71 -5.97 -6.21
N PHE A 44 3.62 -5.43 -7.42
CA PHE A 44 4.81 -5.09 -8.20
C PHE A 44 5.59 -3.91 -7.62
N LEU A 45 4.92 -2.88 -7.08
CA LEU A 45 5.61 -1.78 -6.41
C LEU A 45 6.23 -2.23 -5.08
N ALA A 46 5.51 -3.06 -4.30
CA ALA A 46 5.99 -3.56 -3.03
C ALA A 46 7.11 -4.59 -3.21
N SER A 47 6.86 -5.66 -3.96
CA SER A 47 7.80 -6.75 -4.19
C SER A 47 8.92 -6.36 -5.15
N GLY A 48 8.64 -5.57 -6.19
CA GLY A 48 9.65 -5.16 -7.18
C GLY A 48 10.83 -4.41 -6.57
N GLY A 49 10.61 -3.58 -5.54
CA GLY A 49 11.70 -2.95 -4.78
C GLY A 49 12.55 -3.96 -4.01
N VAL A 50 11.95 -5.01 -3.48
CA VAL A 50 12.63 -6.11 -2.77
C VAL A 50 13.40 -6.98 -3.76
N ILE A 51 12.81 -7.33 -4.90
CA ILE A 51 13.46 -8.09 -5.97
C ILE A 51 14.64 -7.31 -6.58
N HIS A 52 14.47 -6.01 -6.80
CA HIS A 52 15.55 -5.15 -7.30
C HIS A 52 16.71 -5.04 -6.29
N SER A 53 16.41 -4.89 -5.00
CA SER A 53 17.43 -4.74 -3.96
C SER A 53 18.09 -6.07 -3.56
N ALA A 54 17.36 -7.18 -3.58
CA ALA A 54 17.84 -8.51 -3.19
C ALA A 54 18.43 -9.31 -4.37
N GLY A 55 18.27 -8.82 -5.60
CA GLY A 55 18.62 -9.53 -6.83
C GLY A 55 17.70 -10.72 -7.13
N PRO A 56 17.79 -11.30 -8.34
CA PRO A 56 16.93 -12.41 -8.75
C PRO A 56 17.05 -13.66 -7.85
N GLY A 57 18.20 -13.87 -7.19
CA GLY A 57 18.39 -14.93 -6.21
C GLY A 57 17.72 -14.65 -4.86
N GLY A 58 17.81 -13.40 -4.35
CA GLY A 58 17.20 -13.03 -3.08
C GLY A 58 15.68 -13.01 -3.11
N ALA A 59 15.10 -12.71 -4.27
CA ALA A 59 13.65 -12.83 -4.51
C ALA A 59 13.13 -14.27 -4.38
N LEU A 60 13.85 -15.24 -4.96
CA LEU A 60 13.48 -16.66 -4.89
C LEU A 60 13.66 -17.23 -3.48
N VAL A 61 14.73 -16.83 -2.78
CA VAL A 61 14.96 -17.23 -1.39
C VAL A 61 13.88 -16.65 -0.48
N ALA A 62 13.51 -15.37 -0.63
CA ALA A 62 12.44 -14.76 0.16
C ALA A 62 11.04 -15.36 -0.10
N TYR A 63 10.84 -16.03 -1.24
CA TYR A 63 9.61 -16.77 -1.53
C TYR A 63 9.67 -18.22 -1.02
N ALA A 64 10.85 -18.85 -1.00
CA ALA A 64 11.05 -20.24 -0.58
C ALA A 64 11.36 -20.43 0.91
N ALA A 65 11.81 -19.37 1.58
CA ALA A 65 12.02 -19.30 3.03
C ALA A 65 10.75 -18.82 3.74
#